data_AF-A0A5D3FEL0-F1
#
_entry.id   AF-A0A5D3FEL0-F1
#
_cell.length_a   1.000
_cell.length_b   1.000
_cell.length_c   1.000
_cell.angle_alpha   90.00
_cell.angle_beta   90.00
_cell.angle_gamma   90.00
#
_symmetry.space_group_name_H-M   'P 1'
#
loop_
_entity.id
_entity.type
_entity.pdbx_description
1 polymer ?
#
loop_
_entity_poly.entity_id
_entity_poly.type
_entity_poly.pdbx_seq_one_letter_code
_entity_poly.pdbx_strand_id
1 'polypeptide(L)'
;MINSVNSYIIGPEGEIYKCWNDVSNKEKIIGYINKKEILNKTLFYRYMQELSPFSDDMCRNCELLPICSGGCGWYRYKNRYENGSFDICSMYKGKELLEKALLSQIKTNQ
;
A
#
# COMPACT_ATOMS: atom_id res chain seq x y z
N MET A 1 2.01 -1.18 -4.96
CA MET A 1 3.22 -2.02 -4.71
C MET A 1 2.86 -3.31 -3.95
N ILE A 2 2.32 -3.24 -2.73
CA ILE A 2 1.98 -4.46 -1.95
C ILE A 2 0.89 -5.35 -2.61
N ASN A 3 -0.04 -4.73 -3.33
CA ASN A 3 -1.13 -5.38 -4.07
C ASN A 3 -0.77 -5.65 -5.55
N SER A 4 0.50 -5.48 -5.95
CA SER A 4 0.93 -5.84 -7.31
C SER A 4 1.12 -7.36 -7.41
N VAL A 5 0.57 -7.98 -8.45
CA VAL A 5 0.55 -9.44 -8.63
C VAL A 5 1.97 -10.02 -8.71
N ASN A 6 2.89 -9.31 -9.38
CA ASN A 6 4.23 -9.81 -9.69
C ASN A 6 5.35 -9.12 -8.89
N SER A 7 5.02 -8.56 -7.73
CA SER A 7 5.99 -7.88 -6.85
C SER A 7 6.14 -8.64 -5.55
N TYR A 8 7.35 -9.13 -5.27
CA TYR A 8 7.67 -9.92 -4.09
C TYR A 8 9.04 -9.51 -3.55
N ILE A 9 9.23 -9.72 -2.25
CA ILE A 9 10.54 -9.58 -1.59
C ILE A 9 10.96 -10.97 -1.12
N ILE A 10 12.19 -11.33 -1.43
CA ILE A 10 12.79 -12.61 -1.04
C ILE A 10 13.82 -12.32 0.04
N GLY A 11 13.64 -12.90 1.21
CA GLY A 11 14.60 -12.84 2.30
C GLY A 11 15.77 -13.82 2.11
N PRO A 12 16.81 -13.73 2.94
CA PRO A 12 18.05 -14.48 2.77
C PRO A 12 17.89 -15.99 2.95
N GLU A 13 16.85 -16.46 3.65
CA GLU A 13 16.55 -17.89 3.83
C GLU A 13 15.56 -18.39 2.76
N GLY A 14 15.25 -17.57 1.77
CA GLY A 14 14.31 -17.89 0.69
C GLY A 14 12.84 -17.70 1.07
N GLU A 15 12.56 -17.05 2.19
CA GLU A 15 11.21 -16.67 2.58
C GLU A 15 10.67 -15.53 1.69
N ILE A 16 9.35 -15.49 1.46
CA ILE A 16 8.70 -14.56 0.55
C ILE A 16 7.77 -13.63 1.34
N TYR A 17 7.88 -12.32 1.06
CA TYR A 17 7.04 -11.25 1.61
C TYR A 17 6.41 -10.40 0.49
N LYS A 18 5.37 -9.62 0.84
CA LYS A 18 4.76 -8.63 -0.07
C LYS A 18 5.21 -7.19 0.17
N CYS A 19 5.78 -6.88 1.34
CA CYS A 19 6.17 -5.53 1.71
C CYS A 19 7.55 -5.51 2.38
N TRP A 20 8.32 -4.45 2.14
CA TRP A 20 9.64 -4.27 2.75
C TRP A 20 9.56 -4.15 4.27
N ASN A 21 8.51 -3.52 4.77
CA ASN A 21 8.27 -3.36 6.20
C ASN A 21 7.96 -4.67 6.94
N ASP A 22 7.70 -5.75 6.20
CA ASP A 22 7.40 -7.07 6.77
C ASP A 22 8.62 -7.98 6.88
N VAL A 23 9.73 -7.61 6.25
CA VAL A 23 10.97 -8.41 6.25
C VAL A 23 11.42 -8.63 7.70
N SER A 24 11.91 -9.85 7.99
CA SER A 24 12.30 -10.33 9.32
C SER A 24 11.14 -10.62 10.29
N ASN A 25 9.88 -10.37 9.91
CA ASN A 25 8.73 -10.79 10.71
C ASN A 25 8.19 -12.14 10.21
N LYS A 26 8.43 -13.21 10.97
CA LYS A 26 8.01 -14.58 10.60
C LYS A 26 6.50 -14.72 10.38
N GLU A 27 5.69 -13.94 11.10
CA GLU A 27 4.21 -13.94 10.94
C GLU A 27 3.75 -13.32 9.61
N LYS A 28 4.65 -12.62 8.91
CA LYS A 28 4.37 -11.96 7.63
C LYS A 28 4.89 -12.72 6.41
N ILE A 29 5.50 -13.88 6.61
CA ILE A 29 5.94 -14.74 5.53
C ILE A 29 4.70 -15.29 4.78
N ILE A 30 4.63 -15.06 3.48
CA ILE A 30 3.56 -15.60 2.62
C ILE A 30 3.93 -16.93 1.97
N GLY A 31 5.21 -17.28 1.90
CA GLY A 31 5.69 -18.52 1.29
C GLY A 31 7.21 -18.62 1.32
N TYR A 32 7.75 -19.63 0.62
CA TYR A 32 9.19 -19.82 0.43
C TYR A 32 9.48 -20.20 -1.02
N ILE A 33 10.61 -19.78 -1.57
CA ILE A 33 10.99 -20.01 -2.98
C ILE A 33 11.12 -21.50 -3.33
N ASN A 34 11.42 -22.34 -2.35
CA ASN A 34 11.56 -23.80 -2.53
C ASN A 34 10.23 -24.55 -2.38
N LYS A 35 9.11 -23.85 -2.13
CA LYS A 35 7.77 -24.42 -2.03
C LYS A 35 6.90 -23.87 -3.17
N LYS A 36 6.08 -24.74 -3.76
CA LYS A 36 5.18 -24.36 -4.86
C LYS A 36 3.93 -23.60 -4.41
N GLU A 37 3.62 -23.65 -3.12
CA GLU A 37 2.38 -23.11 -2.56
C GLU A 37 2.60 -21.83 -1.75
N ILE A 38 1.60 -20.96 -1.76
CA ILE A 38 1.47 -19.85 -0.82
C ILE A 38 1.03 -20.45 0.53
N LEU A 39 1.84 -20.26 1.56
CA LEU A 39 1.61 -20.80 2.90
C LEU A 39 0.60 -19.95 3.66
N ASN A 40 0.77 -18.63 3.69
CA ASN A 40 -0.12 -17.72 4.40
C ASN A 40 -1.13 -17.08 3.43
N LYS A 41 -2.09 -17.89 2.97
CA LYS A 41 -3.11 -17.47 1.99
C LYS A 41 -3.97 -16.32 2.50
N THR A 42 -4.35 -16.34 3.78
CA THR A 42 -5.16 -15.27 4.39
C THR A 42 -4.44 -13.93 4.33
N LEU A 43 -3.17 -13.89 4.75
CA LEU A 43 -2.38 -12.66 4.67
C LEU A 43 -2.19 -12.22 3.22
N PHE A 44 -1.88 -13.16 2.33
CA PHE A 44 -1.71 -12.87 0.91
C PHE A 44 -2.98 -12.26 0.29
N TYR A 45 -4.16 -12.83 0.53
CA TYR A 45 -5.42 -12.30 0.00
C TYR A 45 -5.79 -10.95 0.58
N ARG A 46 -5.54 -10.74 1.89
CA ARG A 46 -5.68 -9.41 2.49
C ARG A 46 -4.83 -8.39 1.75
N TYR A 47 -3.55 -8.69 1.54
CA TYR A 47 -2.61 -7.82 0.83
C TYR A 47 -3.00 -7.54 -0.62
N MET A 48 -3.48 -8.55 -1.33
CA MET A 48 -3.79 -8.45 -2.75
C MET A 48 -5.12 -7.75 -3.04
N GLN A 49 -6.15 -7.98 -2.21
CA GLN A 49 -7.51 -7.52 -2.49
C GLN A 49 -7.99 -6.47 -1.49
N GLU A 50 -7.91 -6.77 -0.20
CA GLU A 50 -8.54 -5.96 0.86
C GLU A 50 -7.83 -4.62 1.14
N LEU A 51 -6.63 -4.44 0.61
CA LEU A 51 -5.85 -3.19 0.73
C LEU A 51 -5.89 -2.32 -0.54
N SER A 52 -6.61 -2.76 -1.58
CA SER A 52 -6.72 -2.01 -2.83
C SER A 52 -7.50 -0.72 -2.60
N PRO A 53 -7.07 0.45 -3.11
CA PRO A 53 -7.89 1.66 -3.05
C PRO A 53 -9.21 1.53 -3.80
N PHE A 54 -9.32 0.59 -4.74
CA PHE A 54 -10.56 0.30 -5.45
C PHE A 54 -11.58 -0.49 -4.59
N SER A 55 -11.17 -1.00 -3.43
CA SER A 55 -12.06 -1.62 -2.44
C SER A 55 -12.57 -0.64 -1.38
N ASP A 56 -12.19 0.64 -1.48
CA ASP A 56 -12.48 1.69 -0.50
C ASP A 56 -13.33 2.80 -1.15
N ASP A 57 -14.53 3.04 -0.62
CA ASP A 57 -15.50 3.99 -1.20
C ASP A 57 -15.01 5.43 -1.19
N MET A 58 -14.24 5.82 -0.17
CA MET A 58 -13.65 7.15 -0.12
C MET A 58 -12.64 7.31 -1.25
N CYS A 59 -11.81 6.30 -1.49
CA CYS A 59 -10.83 6.33 -2.58
C CYS A 59 -11.47 6.23 -3.96
N ARG A 60 -12.49 5.39 -4.15
CA ARG A 60 -13.21 5.27 -5.43
C ARG A 60 -13.82 6.58 -5.91
N ASN A 61 -14.25 7.42 -4.96
CA ASN A 61 -14.84 8.72 -5.24
C ASN A 61 -13.83 9.89 -5.13
N CYS A 62 -12.54 9.60 -4.90
CA CYS A 62 -11.53 10.63 -4.71
C CYS A 62 -10.90 11.06 -6.05
N GLU A 63 -11.03 12.34 -6.39
CA GLU A 63 -10.43 12.95 -7.59
C GLU A 63 -8.89 12.85 -7.61
N LEU A 64 -8.26 12.71 -6.45
CA LEU A 64 -6.80 12.60 -6.31
C LEU A 64 -6.28 11.17 -6.56
N LEU A 65 -7.15 10.15 -6.65
CA LEU A 65 -6.74 8.75 -6.79
C LEU A 65 -5.73 8.49 -7.93
N PRO A 66 -5.89 9.08 -9.14
CA PRO A 66 -4.92 8.88 -10.23
C PRO A 66 -3.50 9.33 -9.88
N ILE A 67 -3.35 10.27 -8.95
CA ILE A 67 -2.05 10.82 -8.53
C ILE A 67 -1.55 10.09 -7.28
N CYS A 68 -2.41 9.83 -6.29
CA CYS A 68 -1.98 9.26 -5.02
C CYS A 68 -1.90 7.73 -5.00
N SER A 69 -2.57 7.04 -5.94
CA SER A 69 -2.66 5.57 -6.01
C SER A 69 -3.12 4.88 -4.71
N GLY A 70 -3.84 5.60 -3.83
CA GLY A 70 -4.38 5.04 -2.60
C GLY A 70 -3.43 5.04 -1.39
N GLY A 71 -2.23 5.60 -1.51
CA GLY A 71 -1.24 5.66 -0.44
C GLY A 71 -0.57 4.31 -0.13
N CYS A 72 0.01 4.19 1.07
CA CYS A 72 0.74 2.99 1.47
C CYS A 72 -0.21 1.88 1.95
N GLY A 73 -0.27 0.77 1.21
CA GLY A 73 -1.06 -0.39 1.61
C GLY A 73 -0.64 -1.00 2.95
N TRP A 74 0.64 -0.92 3.33
CA TRP A 74 1.09 -1.43 4.63
C TRP A 74 0.42 -0.68 5.80
N TYR A 75 0.31 0.64 5.73
CA TYR A 75 -0.43 1.43 6.73
C TYR A 75 -1.93 1.09 6.73
N ARG A 76 -2.53 0.87 5.56
CA ARG A 76 -3.93 0.38 5.47
C ARG A 76 -4.11 -0.95 6.21
N TYR A 77 -3.18 -1.88 6.04
CA TYR A 77 -3.20 -3.15 6.77
C TYR A 77 -3.16 -2.95 8.27
N LYS A 78 -2.23 -2.11 8.75
CA LYS A 78 -2.11 -1.79 10.18
C LYS A 78 -3.40 -1.20 10.73
N ASN A 79 -4.00 -0.24 10.04
CA ASN A 79 -5.27 0.35 10.45
C ASN A 79 -6.41 -0.68 10.51
N ARG A 80 -6.47 -1.60 9.54
CA ARG A 80 -7.59 -2.54 9.43
C ARG A 80 -7.48 -3.77 10.33
N TYR A 81 -6.28 -4.29 10.59
CA TYR A 81 -6.09 -5.57 11.29
C TYR A 81 -5.19 -5.50 12.52
N GLU A 82 -4.52 -4.38 12.79
CA GLU A 82 -3.57 -4.26 13.90
C GLU A 82 -3.77 -2.98 14.72
N ASN A 83 -5.02 -2.47 14.77
CA ASN A 83 -5.41 -1.28 15.54
C ASN A 83 -4.55 -0.04 15.27
N GLY A 84 -4.03 0.10 14.04
CA GLY A 84 -3.28 1.27 13.61
C GLY A 84 -4.17 2.51 13.44
N SER A 85 -3.56 3.69 13.53
CA SER A 85 -4.23 4.99 13.26
C SER A 85 -3.32 5.88 12.41
N PHE A 86 -2.96 5.38 11.23
CA PHE A 86 -2.13 6.09 10.25
C PHE A 86 -2.99 6.89 9.29
N ASP A 87 -2.60 8.13 8.97
CA ASP A 87 -3.16 8.85 7.83
C ASP A 87 -2.60 8.24 6.54
N ILE A 88 -3.48 7.70 5.72
CA ILE A 88 -3.16 7.00 4.46
C ILE A 88 -3.35 7.90 3.24
N CYS A 89 -3.90 9.09 3.43
CA CYS A 89 -4.17 10.02 2.34
C CYS A 89 -2.93 10.84 2.01
N SER A 90 -2.82 11.23 0.74
CA SER A 90 -1.78 12.16 0.31
C SER A 90 -1.92 13.50 1.04
N MET A 91 -0.81 14.17 1.25
CA MET A 91 -0.79 15.55 1.79
C MET A 91 -1.54 16.55 0.91
N TYR A 92 -1.82 16.20 -0.35
CA TYR A 92 -2.62 16.98 -1.29
C TYR A 92 -4.11 16.64 -1.24
N LYS A 93 -4.59 15.97 -0.18
CA LYS A 93 -6.00 15.57 -0.02
C LYS A 93 -6.93 16.79 -0.11
N GLY A 94 -7.90 16.73 -1.01
CA GLY A 94 -8.85 17.82 -1.23
C GLY A 94 -8.38 18.81 -2.31
N LYS A 95 -9.36 19.34 -3.04
CA LYS A 95 -9.16 20.16 -4.23
C LYS A 95 -8.29 21.40 -3.97
N GLU A 96 -8.54 22.09 -2.87
CA GLU A 96 -7.80 23.32 -2.52
C GLU A 96 -6.31 23.07 -2.27
N LEU A 97 -5.98 21.97 -1.57
CA LEU A 97 -4.58 21.62 -1.30
C LEU A 97 -3.86 21.18 -2.57
N LEU A 98 -4.53 20.41 -3.44
CA LEU A 98 -4.00 20.06 -4.75
C LEU A 98 -3.75 21.30 -5.62
N GLU A 99 -4.72 22.22 -5.69
CA GLU A 99 -4.59 23.45 -6.47
C GLU A 99 -3.43 24.32 -5.95
N LYS A 100 -3.33 24.52 -4.63
CA LYS A 100 -2.21 25.24 -4.02
C LYS A 100 -0.86 24.60 -4.36
N ALA A 101 -0.77 23.26 -4.31
CA ALA A 101 0.45 22.54 -4.65
C ALA A 101 0.85 22.74 -6.12
N LEU A 102 -0.11 22.63 -7.05
CA LEU A 102 0.13 22.82 -8.49
C LEU A 102 0.54 24.26 -8.82
N LEU A 103 -0.12 25.26 -8.22
CA LEU A 103 0.16 26.68 -8.46
C LEU A 103 1.45 27.16 -7.79
N SER A 104 1.91 26.50 -6.72
CA SER A 104 3.15 26.89 -6.02
C SER A 104 4.38 26.91 -6.93
N GLN A 105 4.45 25.96 -7.88
CA GLN A 105 5.55 25.80 -8.84
C GLN A 105 5.53 26.86 -9.96
N ILE A 106 4.36 27.42 -10.25
CA ILE A 106 4.21 28.46 -11.28
C ILE A 106 4.68 29.80 -10.73
N LYS A 107 4.36 30.10 -9.47
CA LYS A 107 4.73 31.38 -8.83
C LYS A 107 6.21 31.53 -8.47
N THR A 108 6.97 30.43 -8.40
CA THR A 108 8.41 30.47 -8.13
C THR A 108 9.26 30.74 -9.37
N ASN A 109 8.66 30.69 -10.57
CA ASN A 109 9.33 30.91 -11.85
C ASN A 109 8.95 32.25 -12.51
N GLN A 110 8.36 33.18 -11.74
CA GLN A 110 8.16 34.60 -12.07
C GLN A 110 8.95 35.46 -11.10
#